data_AF-A0A9P7BZV3-F1
#
_entry.id   AF-A0A9P7BZV3-F1
#
_cell.length_a   1.000
_cell.length_b   1.000
_cell.length_c   1.000
_cell.angle_alpha   90.00
_cell.angle_beta   90.00
_cell.angle_gamma   90.00
#
_symmetry.space_group_name_H-M   'P 1'
#
loop_
_entity.id
_entity.type
_entity.pdbx_description
1 polymer ?
#
loop_
_entity_poly.entity_id
_entity_poly.type
_entity_poly.pdbx_seq_one_letter_code
_entity_poly.pdbx_strand_id
1 'polypeptide(L)'
;MLFGISLQDALLWGTVAALLNFAPYVGPLIGVALMLLMGFVEFSDPLQALLPAAAYLALHTVEGQVVTPIVLGRRMKLSPLVLILALMVFGWAWGMLGLLLAVPLLVCIKLVLARLDGMQGWARLLE
;
A
#
# COMPACT_ATOMS: atom_id res chain seq x y z
N MET A 1 -0.14 -30.70 2.15
CA MET A 1 -1.03 -29.59 2.55
C MET A 1 -0.41 -28.93 3.77
N LEU A 2 -0.01 -27.66 3.69
CA LEU A 2 0.32 -26.87 4.87
C LEU A 2 -1.00 -26.22 5.32
N PHE A 3 -1.45 -26.51 6.54
CA PHE A 3 -2.70 -25.98 7.11
C PHE A 3 -3.99 -26.27 6.31
N GLY A 4 -4.04 -27.35 5.52
CA GLY A 4 -5.22 -27.72 4.73
C GLY A 4 -5.35 -27.04 3.37
N ILE A 5 -4.41 -26.16 3.00
CA ILE A 5 -4.34 -25.52 1.67
C ILE A 5 -3.40 -26.33 0.77
N SER A 6 -3.74 -26.46 -0.51
CA SER A 6 -2.87 -27.08 -1.50
C SER A 6 -1.61 -26.21 -1.69
N LEU A 7 -0.44 -26.84 -1.86
CA LEU A 7 0.81 -26.10 -2.02
C LEU A 7 0.81 -25.25 -3.31
N GLN A 8 0.10 -25.70 -4.33
CA GLN A 8 -0.02 -25.02 -5.62
C GLN A 8 -0.85 -23.73 -5.50
N ASP A 9 -1.96 -23.78 -4.78
CA ASP A 9 -2.81 -22.59 -4.56
C ASP A 9 -2.10 -21.55 -3.70
N ALA A 10 -1.35 -22.00 -2.68
CA ALA A 10 -0.54 -21.12 -1.86
C ALA A 10 0.53 -20.38 -2.68
N LEU A 11 1.20 -21.07 -3.61
CA LEU A 11 2.19 -20.46 -4.50
C LEU A 11 1.55 -19.51 -5.52
N LEU A 12 0.41 -19.87 -6.11
CA LEU A 12 -0.31 -19.02 -7.05
C LEU A 12 -0.71 -17.69 -6.39
N TRP A 13 -1.40 -17.78 -5.25
CA TRP A 13 -1.90 -16.58 -4.57
C TRP A 13 -0.79 -15.77 -3.91
N GLY A 14 0.26 -16.44 -3.40
CA GLY A 14 1.44 -15.78 -2.87
C GLY A 14 2.21 -14.99 -3.93
N THR A 15 2.37 -15.53 -5.14
CA THR A 15 3.04 -14.83 -6.24
C THR A 15 2.21 -13.67 -6.77
N VAL A 16 0.89 -13.82 -6.91
CA VAL A 16 -0.02 -12.71 -7.26
C VAL A 16 0.06 -11.59 -6.21
N ALA A 17 0.00 -11.94 -4.92
CA ALA A 17 0.12 -10.96 -3.84
C ALA A 17 1.47 -10.23 -3.89
N ALA A 18 2.58 -10.95 -4.13
CA ALA A 18 3.91 -10.35 -4.25
C ALA A 18 4.02 -9.39 -5.43
N LEU A 19 3.47 -9.75 -6.60
CA LEU A 19 3.44 -8.89 -7.79
C LEU A 19 2.59 -7.64 -7.56
N LEU A 20 1.42 -7.80 -6.93
CA LEU A 20 0.54 -6.67 -6.63
C LEU A 20 1.19 -5.70 -5.62
N ASN A 21 1.96 -6.19 -4.64
CA ASN A 21 2.56 -5.34 -3.61
C ASN A 21 3.62 -4.36 -4.14
N PHE A 22 4.03 -4.45 -5.42
CA PHE A 22 4.85 -3.41 -6.07
C PHE A 22 4.10 -2.08 -6.25
N ALA A 23 2.77 -2.11 -6.39
CA ALA A 23 1.96 -0.93 -6.59
C ALA A 23 1.27 -0.51 -5.28
N PRO A 24 1.72 0.55 -4.60
CA PRO A 24 1.10 0.99 -3.35
C PRO A 24 -0.37 1.36 -3.57
N TYR A 25 -1.23 0.95 -2.63
CA TYR A 25 -2.70 1.09 -2.64
C TYR A 25 -3.44 0.31 -3.73
N VAL A 26 -2.99 0.40 -4.99
CA VAL A 26 -3.65 -0.26 -6.13
C VAL A 26 -3.51 -1.77 -6.04
N GLY A 27 -2.31 -2.26 -5.72
CA GLY A 27 -2.04 -3.69 -5.55
C GLY A 27 -2.92 -4.34 -4.48
N PRO A 28 -2.92 -3.80 -3.25
CA PRO A 28 -3.80 -4.29 -2.18
C PRO A 28 -5.29 -4.22 -2.53
N LEU A 29 -5.74 -3.15 -3.21
CA LEU A 29 -7.13 -3.01 -3.63
C LEU A 29 -7.54 -4.12 -4.60
N ILE A 30 -6.71 -4.36 -5.63
CA ILE A 30 -6.92 -5.44 -6.59
C ILE A 30 -6.84 -6.79 -5.89
N GLY A 31 -5.88 -6.98 -4.98
CA GLY A 31 -5.71 -8.22 -4.22
C GLY A 31 -6.93 -8.57 -3.38
N VAL A 32 -7.51 -7.60 -2.66
CA VAL A 32 -8.76 -7.79 -1.91
C VAL A 32 -9.90 -8.17 -2.84
N ALA A 33 -10.06 -7.48 -3.98
CA ALA A 33 -11.12 -7.78 -4.94
C ALA A 33 -10.98 -9.20 -5.52
N LEU A 34 -9.77 -9.62 -5.88
CA LEU A 34 -9.51 -10.97 -6.38
C LEU A 34 -9.79 -12.04 -5.33
N MET A 35 -9.37 -11.84 -4.08
CA MET A 35 -9.65 -12.79 -2.99
C MET A 35 -11.13 -12.87 -2.65
N LEU A 36 -11.85 -11.76 -2.77
CA LEU A 36 -13.30 -11.73 -2.58
C LEU A 36 -14.00 -12.55 -3.66
N LEU A 37 -13.64 -12.33 -4.93
CA LEU A 37 -14.19 -13.10 -6.07
C LEU A 37 -13.87 -14.58 -5.94
N MET A 38 -12.62 -14.91 -5.61
CA MET A 38 -12.20 -16.30 -5.37
C MET A 38 -13.02 -16.96 -4.26
N GLY A 39 -13.21 -16.27 -3.13
CA GLY A 39 -14.02 -16.78 -2.03
C GLY A 39 -15.48 -17.06 -2.42
N PHE A 40 -16.11 -16.18 -3.21
CA PHE A 40 -17.48 -16.41 -3.71
C PHE A 40 -17.59 -17.50 -4.77
N VAL A 41 -16.50 -17.80 -5.49
CA VAL A 41 -16.46 -18.90 -6.45
C VAL A 41 -16.29 -20.25 -5.73
N GLU A 42 -15.49 -20.29 -4.67
CA GLU A 42 -15.14 -21.55 -3.99
C GLU A 42 -16.13 -21.94 -2.89
N PHE A 43 -16.67 -20.96 -2.15
CA PHE A 43 -17.56 -21.20 -1.02
C PHE A 43 -19.00 -20.83 -1.33
N SER A 44 -19.93 -21.74 -1.05
CA SER A 44 -21.37 -21.49 -1.20
C SER A 44 -21.97 -20.66 -0.07
N ASP A 45 -21.33 -20.68 1.11
CA ASP A 45 -21.74 -19.89 2.27
C ASP A 45 -21.12 -18.48 2.20
N PRO A 46 -21.94 -17.41 2.19
CA PRO A 46 -21.44 -16.02 2.10
C PRO A 46 -20.44 -15.65 3.20
N LEU A 47 -20.58 -16.21 4.41
CA LEU A 47 -19.65 -15.93 5.50
C LEU A 47 -18.28 -16.56 5.28
N GLN A 48 -18.24 -17.76 4.70
CA GLN A 48 -17.00 -18.45 4.36
C GLN A 48 -16.33 -17.81 3.14
N ALA A 49 -17.12 -17.34 2.18
CA ALA A 49 -16.63 -16.62 1.00
C ALA A 49 -15.88 -15.31 1.34
N LEU A 50 -16.19 -14.69 2.47
CA LEU A 50 -15.51 -13.47 2.94
C LEU A 50 -14.15 -13.73 3.61
N LEU A 51 -13.89 -14.97 4.06
CA LEU A 51 -12.68 -15.30 4.83
C LEU A 51 -11.38 -15.04 4.07
N PRO A 52 -11.21 -15.41 2.78
CA PRO A 52 -9.96 -15.17 2.06
C PRO A 52 -9.64 -13.67 1.92
N ALA A 53 -10.64 -12.85 1.59
CA ALA A 53 -10.48 -11.40 1.47
C ALA A 53 -10.15 -10.77 2.83
N ALA A 54 -10.81 -11.20 3.90
CA ALA A 54 -10.53 -10.73 5.26
C ALA A 54 -9.12 -11.11 5.72
N ALA A 55 -8.68 -12.35 5.45
CA ALA A 55 -7.35 -12.83 5.79
C ALA A 55 -6.27 -12.06 5.02
N TYR A 56 -6.46 -11.83 3.71
CA TYR A 56 -5.55 -11.03 2.89
C TYR A 56 -5.44 -9.59 3.42
N LEU A 57 -6.57 -8.95 3.72
CA LEU A 57 -6.60 -7.60 4.26
C LEU A 57 -5.90 -7.52 5.63
N ALA A 58 -6.15 -8.49 6.52
CA ALA A 58 -5.48 -8.58 7.81
C ALA A 58 -3.95 -8.73 7.66
N LEU A 59 -3.49 -9.62 6.77
CA LEU A 59 -2.07 -9.79 6.50
C LEU A 59 -1.45 -8.52 5.93
N HIS A 60 -2.09 -7.92 4.92
CA HIS A 60 -1.59 -6.70 4.30
C HIS A 60 -1.54 -5.52 5.30
N THR A 61 -2.55 -5.37 6.16
CA THR A 61 -2.55 -4.31 7.17
C THR A 61 -1.47 -4.54 8.23
N VAL A 62 -1.25 -5.78 8.68
CA VAL A 62 -0.13 -6.09 9.59
C VAL A 62 1.21 -5.79 8.92
N GLU A 63 1.38 -6.17 7.66
CA GLU A 63 2.59 -5.92 6.88
C GLU A 63 2.85 -4.42 6.70
N GLY A 64 1.84 -3.64 6.27
CA GLY A 64 1.98 -2.21 6.03
C GLY A 64 2.05 -1.34 7.28
N GLN A 65 1.31 -1.68 8.35
CA GLN A 65 1.18 -0.84 9.55
C GLN A 65 2.09 -1.25 10.71
N VAL A 66 2.57 -2.50 10.73
CA VAL A 66 3.42 -3.02 11.81
C VAL A 66 4.79 -3.39 11.26
N VAL A 67 4.86 -4.31 10.30
CA VAL A 67 6.14 -4.85 9.80
C VAL A 67 6.95 -3.75 9.12
N THR A 68 6.36 -3.06 8.14
CA THR A 68 7.01 -1.98 7.40
C THR A 68 7.59 -0.90 8.33
N PRO A 69 6.85 -0.28 9.25
CA PRO A 69 7.43 0.75 10.13
C PRO A 69 8.43 0.23 11.17
N ILE A 70 8.33 -1.03 11.59
CA ILE A 70 9.35 -1.66 12.44
C ILE A 70 10.66 -1.84 11.66
N VAL A 71 10.58 -2.26 10.39
CA VAL A 71 11.73 -2.53 9.53
C VAL A 71 12.34 -1.24 8.97
N LEU A 72 11.52 -0.27 8.53
CA LEU A 72 11.96 0.96 7.86
C LEU A 72 12.32 2.12 8.80
N GLY A 73 11.94 2.07 10.08
CA GLY A 73 12.24 3.13 11.05
C GLY A 73 11.39 4.40 10.88
N ARG A 74 10.60 4.73 11.90
CA ARG A 74 9.68 5.89 11.93
C ARG A 74 10.39 7.25 11.88
N ARG A 75 10.68 7.79 10.70
CA ARG A 75 11.15 9.18 10.55
C ARG A 75 10.68 9.85 9.26
N MET A 76 9.38 10.15 9.14
CA MET A 76 8.94 11.21 8.23
C MET A 76 7.91 12.11 8.89
N LYS A 77 8.41 13.20 9.49
CA LYS A 77 7.62 14.38 9.79
C LYS A 77 7.48 15.16 8.49
N LEU A 78 6.26 15.36 8.01
CA LEU A 78 5.95 16.20 6.86
C LEU A 78 5.14 17.39 7.34
N SER A 79 5.44 18.59 6.83
CA SER A 79 4.73 19.80 7.17
C SER A 79 3.28 19.72 6.66
N PRO A 80 2.26 19.99 7.51
CA PRO A 80 0.86 20.00 7.10
C PRO A 80 0.58 20.96 5.93
N LEU A 81 1.29 22.09 5.86
CA LEU A 81 1.16 23.06 4.77
C LEU A 81 1.56 22.48 3.41
N VAL A 82 2.68 21.75 3.40
CA VAL A 82 3.24 21.14 2.18
C VAL A 82 2.34 19.99 1.72
N LEU A 83 1.74 19.25 2.65
CA LEU A 83 0.76 18.23 2.33
C LEU A 83 -0.46 18.83 1.61
N ILE A 84 -1.00 19.95 2.12
CA ILE A 84 -2.13 20.65 1.48
C ILE A 84 -1.75 21.12 0.08
N LEU A 85 -0.57 21.73 -0.09
CA LEU A 85 -0.10 22.18 -1.41
C LEU A 85 0.06 21.01 -2.38
N ALA A 86 0.63 19.89 -1.94
CA ALA A 86 0.75 18.69 -2.77
C ALA A 86 -0.64 18.16 -3.17
N LEU A 87 -1.59 18.09 -2.23
CA LEU A 87 -2.96 17.67 -2.53
C LEU A 87 -3.63 18.62 -3.55
N MET A 88 -3.41 19.92 -3.45
CA MET A 88 -3.94 20.88 -4.42
C MET A 88 -3.32 20.70 -5.80
N VAL A 89 -1.98 20.57 -5.88
CA VAL A 89 -1.26 20.43 -7.17
C VAL A 89 -1.59 19.11 -7.85
N PHE A 90 -1.46 17.99 -7.14
CA PHE A 90 -1.73 16.67 -7.71
C PHE A 90 -3.23 16.44 -7.92
N GLY A 91 -4.07 16.90 -7.00
CA GLY A 91 -5.53 16.86 -7.15
C GLY A 91 -6.02 17.67 -8.34
N TRP A 92 -5.38 18.80 -8.65
CA TRP A 92 -5.68 19.56 -9.87
C TRP A 92 -5.16 18.86 -11.14
N ALA A 93 -3.96 18.27 -11.10
CA ALA A 93 -3.34 17.63 -12.27
C ALA A 93 -4.05 16.35 -12.73
N TRP A 94 -4.46 15.48 -11.79
CA TRP A 94 -5.02 14.15 -12.09
C TRP A 94 -6.29 13.81 -11.30
N GLY A 95 -6.93 14.79 -10.65
CA GLY A 95 -8.18 14.58 -9.92
C GLY A 95 -8.00 13.62 -8.74
N MET A 96 -8.91 12.65 -8.64
CA MET A 96 -8.95 11.67 -7.54
C MET A 96 -7.67 10.83 -7.44
N LEU A 97 -7.10 10.41 -8.59
CA LEU A 97 -5.86 9.63 -8.61
C LEU A 97 -4.68 10.48 -8.11
N GLY A 98 -4.66 11.77 -8.44
CA GLY A 98 -3.65 12.70 -7.96
C GLY A 98 -3.71 12.89 -6.44
N LEU A 99 -4.92 13.00 -5.87
CA LEU A 99 -5.09 13.08 -4.41
C LEU A 99 -4.58 11.81 -3.70
N LEU A 100 -4.85 10.64 -4.25
CA LEU A 100 -4.40 9.35 -3.69
C LEU A 100 -2.88 9.23 -3.73
N LEU A 101 -2.23 9.74 -4.77
CA LEU A 101 -0.78 9.67 -4.96
C LEU A 101 0.00 10.85 -4.33
N ALA A 102 -0.67 11.93 -3.93
CA ALA A 102 -0.01 13.15 -3.45
C ALA A 102 0.92 12.90 -2.25
N VAL A 103 0.45 12.12 -1.28
CA VAL A 103 1.19 11.80 -0.06
C VAL A 103 2.45 10.96 -0.36
N PRO A 104 2.36 9.79 -1.02
CA PRO A 104 3.55 8.99 -1.32
C PRO A 104 4.52 9.70 -2.27
N LEU A 105 4.05 10.48 -3.25
CA LEU A 105 4.97 11.25 -4.10
C LEU A 105 5.74 12.30 -3.29
N LEU A 106 5.05 13.03 -2.40
CA LEU A 106 5.68 14.04 -1.56
C LEU A 106 6.74 13.42 -0.64
N VAL A 107 6.44 12.26 -0.07
CA VAL A 107 7.35 11.43 0.71
C VAL A 107 8.59 11.04 -0.11
N CYS A 108 8.41 10.56 -1.34
CA CYS A 108 9.51 10.20 -2.24
C CYS A 108 10.38 11.42 -2.59
N ILE A 109 9.77 12.55 -2.95
CA ILE A 109 10.49 13.79 -3.27
C ILE A 109 11.33 14.23 -2.07
N LYS A 110 10.74 14.22 -0.85
CA LYS A 110 11.46 14.56 0.37
C LYS A 110 12.66 13.65 0.60
N LEU A 111 12.48 12.32 0.47
CA LEU A 111 13.57 11.35 0.63
C LEU A 111 14.72 11.60 -0.34
N VAL A 112 14.41 11.89 -1.61
CA VAL A 112 15.41 12.20 -2.63
C VAL A 112 16.16 13.48 -2.28
N LEU A 113 15.45 14.56 -1.93
CA LEU A 113 16.06 15.84 -1.54
C LEU A 113 16.93 15.72 -0.28
N ALA A 114 16.54 14.87 0.68
CA ALA A 114 17.29 14.63 1.90
C ALA A 114 18.60 13.84 1.68
N ARG A 115 18.72 13.12 0.56
CA ARG A 115 19.91 12.33 0.20
C ARG A 115 20.89 13.07 -0.71
N LEU A 116 20.48 14.19 -1.32
CA LEU A 116 21.32 14.97 -2.24
C LEU A 116 22.09 16.06 -1.49
N ASP A 117 23.42 16.03 -1.61
CA ASP A 117 24.31 17.02 -1.02
C ASP A 117 24.03 18.41 -1.58
N GLY A 118 23.77 19.38 -0.70
CA GLY A 118 23.40 20.76 -1.06
C GLY A 118 21.89 21.06 -1.10
N MET A 119 21.00 20.06 -1.13
CA MET A 119 19.53 20.28 -1.13
C MET A 119 18.85 20.05 0.23
N GLN A 120 19.64 19.87 1.28
CA GLN A 120 19.17 19.65 2.65
C GLN A 120 18.33 20.83 3.21
N GLY A 121 18.48 22.04 2.66
CA GLY A 121 17.65 23.20 2.99
C GLY A 121 16.20 23.07 2.50
N TRP A 122 16.02 22.57 1.26
CA TRP A 122 14.70 22.31 0.69
C TRP A 122 13.99 21.16 1.39
N ALA A 123 14.73 20.11 1.78
CA ALA A 123 14.18 19.01 2.57
C ALA A 123 13.64 19.46 3.93
N ARG A 124 14.24 20.48 4.56
CA ARG A 124 13.79 21.09 5.81
C ARG A 124 12.50 21.92 5.67
N LEU A 125 12.25 22.52 4.50
CA LEU A 125 10.98 23.23 4.24
C LEU A 125 9.80 22.26 4.09
N LEU A 126 10.09 20.99 3.78
CA LEU A 126 9.08 19.92 3.68
C LEU A 126 8.79 19.24 5.02
N GLU A 127 9.58 19.48 6.07
CA GLU A 127 9.34 19.04 7.45
C GLU A 127 8.34 19.92 8.19
#